data_AF-A0A2X3EDH2-F1
#
_entry.id   AF-A0A2X3EDH2-F1
#
_cell.length_a   1.000
_cell.length_b   1.000
_cell.length_c   1.000
_cell.angle_alpha   90.00
_cell.angle_beta   90.00
_cell.angle_gamma   90.00
#
_symmetry.space_group_name_H-M   'P 1'
#
loop_
_entity.id
_entity.type
_entity.pdbx_description
1 polymer ?
#
loop_
_entity_poly.entity_id
_entity_poly.type
_entity_poly.pdbx_seq_one_letter_code
_entity_poly.pdbx_strand_id
1 'polypeptide(L)' 'MCQLSVKEIFLSEAYRAFGDALFLSLAETTIEFASHDPQRAREIIALGFEAMWHALHEADA' A
#
# COMPACT_ATOMS: atom_id res chain seq x y z
N MET A 1 2.80 -13.75 17.04
CA MET A 1 3.50 -13.91 15.76
C MET A 1 2.69 -13.13 14.76
N CYS A 2 3.05 -11.87 14.46
CA CYS A 2 2.36 -11.10 13.43
C CYS A 2 2.76 -11.73 12.09
N GLN A 3 1.98 -12.71 11.62
CA GLN A 3 2.06 -13.15 10.24
C GLN A 3 1.85 -11.91 9.38
N LEU A 4 2.85 -11.62 8.55
CA LEU A 4 2.76 -10.57 7.54
C LEU A 4 1.56 -10.93 6.66
N SER A 5 0.45 -10.23 6.86
CA SER A 5 -0.79 -10.46 6.14
C SER A 5 -0.72 -9.92 4.69
N VAL A 6 0.46 -9.96 4.07
CA VAL A 6 0.70 -9.63 2.67
C VAL A 6 0.40 -10.86 1.83
N LYS A 7 -0.23 -10.68 0.66
CA LYS A 7 -0.51 -11.77 -0.30
C LYS A 7 0.74 -12.60 -0.55
N GLU A 8 0.63 -13.93 -0.47
CA GLU A 8 1.78 -14.84 -0.61
C GLU A 8 2.56 -14.62 -1.92
N ILE A 9 1.87 -14.21 -2.99
CA ILE A 9 2.52 -13.90 -4.29
C ILE A 9 3.60 -12.83 -4.15
N PHE A 10 3.38 -11.79 -3.34
CA PHE A 10 4.35 -10.71 -3.12
C PHE A 10 5.44 -11.09 -2.12
N LEU A 11 5.32 -12.24 -1.43
CA LEU A 11 6.39 -12.82 -0.62
C LEU A 11 7.32 -13.73 -1.45
N SER A 12 6.88 -14.16 -2.63
CA SER A 12 7.68 -15.00 -3.53
C SER A 12 8.88 -14.23 -4.12
N GLU A 13 10.00 -14.92 -4.34
CA GLU A 13 11.19 -14.34 -4.95
C GLU A 13 10.90 -13.71 -6.33
N ALA A 14 10.00 -14.33 -7.10
CA ALA A 14 9.65 -13.89 -8.45
C ALA A 14 8.93 -12.54 -8.49
N TYR A 15 8.11 -12.23 -7.48
CA TYR A 15 7.24 -11.05 -7.49
C TYR A 15 7.44 -10.10 -6.31
N ARG A 16 8.37 -10.39 -5.39
CA ARG A 16 8.67 -9.51 -4.26
C ARG A 16 9.05 -8.10 -4.68
N ALA A 17 9.98 -7.97 -5.62
CA ALA A 17 10.40 -6.65 -6.13
C ALA A 17 9.24 -5.89 -6.79
N PHE A 18 8.32 -6.60 -7.44
CA PHE A 18 7.12 -6.01 -8.02
C PHE A 18 6.13 -5.54 -6.94
N GLY A 19 5.90 -6.34 -5.89
CA GLY A 19 5.09 -5.97 -4.74
C GLY A 19 5.65 -4.74 -4.00
N ASP A 20 6.97 -4.69 -3.80
CA ASP A 20 7.65 -3.54 -3.21
C ASP A 20 7.47 -2.28 -4.09
N ALA A 21 7.58 -2.41 -5.42
CA ALA A 21 7.36 -1.31 -6.34
C ALA A 21 5.91 -0.79 -6.33
N LEU A 22 4.92 -1.68 -6.20
CA LEU A 22 3.51 -1.30 -6.04
C LEU A 22 3.29 -0.53 -4.73
N PHE A 23 3.85 -1.02 -3.62
CA PHE A 23 3.79 -0.34 -2.33
C PHE A 23 4.39 1.07 -2.40
N LEU A 24 5.60 1.18 -2.94
CA LEU A 24 6.30 2.46 -3.08
C LEU A 24 5.51 3.44 -3.95
N SER A 25 4.98 2.98 -5.09
CA SER A 25 4.21 3.83 -6.01
C SER A 25 2.94 4.39 -5.36
N LEU A 26 2.22 3.57 -4.59
CA LEU A 26 1.03 4.01 -3.85
C LEU A 26 1.38 4.98 -2.72
N ALA A 27 2.46 4.71 -1.99
CA ALA A 27 2.94 5.59 -0.93
C ALA A 27 3.37 6.96 -1.48
N GLU A 28 4.17 6.98 -2.55
CA GLU A 28 4.64 8.21 -3.21
C GLU A 28 3.47 9.05 -3.72
N THR A 29 2.51 8.44 -4.41
CA THR A 29 1.30 9.12 -4.89
C THR A 29 0.51 9.73 -3.72
N THR A 30 0.35 8.99 -2.63
CA THR A 30 -0.37 9.46 -1.44
C THR A 30 0.33 10.66 -0.81
N ILE A 31 1.66 10.62 -0.68
CA ILE A 31 2.47 11.71 -0.13
C ILE A 31 2.38 12.94 -1.03
N GLU A 32 2.47 12.77 -2.34
CA GLU A 32 2.39 13.87 -3.31
C GLU A 32 1.05 14.62 -3.17
N PHE A 33 -0.07 13.89 -3.21
CA PHE A 33 -1.40 14.50 -3.09
C PHE A 33 -1.65 15.13 -1.72
N ALA A 34 -1.23 14.46 -0.64
CA ALA A 34 -1.38 14.99 0.71
C ALA A 34 -0.51 16.24 0.96
N SER A 35 0.64 16.34 0.29
CA SER A 35 1.53 17.51 0.38
C SER A 35 0.96 18.71 -0.39
N HIS A 36 0.26 18.47 -1.50
CA HIS A 36 -0.36 19.54 -2.29
C HIS A 36 -1.67 20.09 -1.69
N ASP A 37 -2.42 19.28 -0.93
CA ASP A 37 -3.64 19.71 -0.24
C ASP A 37 -3.60 19.34 1.25
N PRO A 38 -3.00 20.19 2.10
CA PRO A 38 -2.91 19.95 3.54
C PRO A 38 -4.27 19.85 4.25
N GLN A 39 -5.34 20.44 3.70
CA GLN A 39 -6.67 20.38 4.30
C GLN A 39 -7.26 18.97 4.14
N ARG A 40 -7.01 18.33 3.00
CA ARG A 40 -7.47 16.97 2.69
C ARG A 40 -6.42 15.89 2.96
N ALA A 41 -5.21 16.25 3.39
CA ALA A 41 -4.11 15.33 3.63
C ALA A 41 -4.49 14.10 4.46
N ARG A 42 -5.27 14.29 5.53
CA ARG A 42 -5.72 13.17 6.38
C ARG A 42 -6.63 12.19 5.64
N GLU A 43 -7.54 12.70 4.83
CA GLU A 43 -8.43 11.87 4.00
C GLU A 43 -7.63 11.14 2.91
N ILE A 44 -6.71 11.85 2.26
CA ILE A 44 -5.85 11.30 1.21
C ILE A 44 -4.97 10.17 1.78
N ILE A 45 -4.37 10.36 2.96
CA ILE A 45 -3.58 9.33 3.63
C ILE A 45 -4.42 8.11 3.99
N ALA A 46 -5.64 8.31 4.50
CA ALA A 46 -6.54 7.20 4.82
C ALA A 46 -6.91 6.40 3.57
N LEU A 47 -7.28 7.08 2.48
CA LEU A 47 -7.59 6.44 1.20
C LEU A 47 -6.37 5.72 0.61
N GLY A 48 -5.18 6.31 0.70
CA GLY A 48 -3.93 5.69 0.26
C GLY A 48 -3.62 4.41 1.03
N PHE A 49 -3.85 4.41 2.35
CA PHE A 49 -3.70 3.23 3.18
C PHE A 49 -4.69 2.12 2.80
N GLU A 50 -5.97 2.44 2.62
CA GLU A 50 -6.98 1.48 2.17
C GLU A 50 -6.62 0.90 0.79
N ALA A 51 -6.16 1.72 -0.15
CA ALA A 51 -5.72 1.25 -1.46
C ALA A 51 -4.54 0.28 -1.37
N MET A 52 -3.51 0.61 -0.55
CA MET A 52 -2.37 -0.28 -0.30
C MET A 52 -2.82 -1.60 0.34
N TRP A 53 -3.72 -1.53 1.31
CA TRP A 53 -4.29 -2.71 1.96
C TRP A 53 -5.02 -3.60 0.94
N HIS A 54 -5.98 -3.06 0.19
CA HIS A 54 -6.72 -3.86 -0.79
C HIS A 54 -5.82 -4.46 -1.88
N ALA A 55 -4.77 -3.74 -2.29
CA ALA A 55 -3.84 -4.22 -3.32
C ALA A 55 -2.93 -5.35 -2.81
N LEU A 56 -2.38 -5.21 -1.60
CA LEU A 56 -1.25 -6.02 -1.15
C LEU A 56 -1.60 -7.03 -0.06
N HIS A 57 -2.75 -6.91 0.57
CA HIS A 57 -3.13 -7.74 1.71
C HIS A 57 -3.84 -9.03 1.29
N GLU A 58 -3.60 -10.13 2.01
CA GLU A 58 -4.46 -11.32 1.96
C GLU A 58 -5.88 -10.88 2.38
N ALA A 59 -6.88 -11.24 1.59
CA ALA A 59 -8.26 -11.09 2.06
C ALA A 59 -8.51 -12.26 3.01
N ASP A 60 -8.98 -12.00 4.23
CA ASP A 60 -9.49 -13.07 5.09
C ASP A 60 -10.55 -13.84 4.29
N ALA A 61 -10.28 -15.12 4.04
CA ALA A 61 -11.11 -16.02 3.25
C ALA A 61 -12.45 -16.34 3.94
#